data_AF-A0A7K9BSZ8-F1
#
_entry.id   AF-A0A7K9BSZ8-F1
#
_cell.length_a   1.000
_cell.length_b   1.000
_cell.length_c   1.000
_cell.angle_alpha   90.00
_cell.angle_beta   90.00
_cell.angle_gamma   90.00
#
_symmetry.space_group_name_H-M   'P 1'
#
loop_
_entity.id
_entity.type
_entity.pdbx_description
1 polymer ?
#
loop_
_entity_poly.entity_id
_entity_poly.type
_entity_poly.pdbx_seq_one_letter_code
_entity_poly.pdbx_strand_id
1 'polypeptide(L)' 'RNKKGQLWHSNAVMERIKCNQVRTCSGSVYLLQGRIDEASMRKEGFPYKFIKRFMFGFSKKWKEYVEEFLKERRR' A
#
# COMPACT_ATOMS: atom_id res chain seq x y z
N ARG A 1 -0.28 14.02 -15.35
CA ARG A 1 1.01 14.75 -15.40
C ARG A 1 1.10 15.62 -14.15
N ASN A 2 2.02 15.38 -13.21
CA ASN A 2 2.27 16.34 -12.13
C ASN A 2 3.06 17.55 -12.71
N LYS A 3 3.03 18.71 -12.04
CA LYS A 3 3.54 19.99 -12.56
C LYS A 3 5.08 20.06 -12.75
N LYS A 4 5.81 18.94 -12.71
CA LYS A 4 7.28 18.90 -12.85
C LYS A 4 7.81 17.94 -13.93
N GLY A 5 6.95 17.32 -14.74
CA GLY A 5 7.41 16.41 -15.79
C GLY A 5 8.09 15.13 -15.28
N GLN A 6 8.09 14.88 -13.96
CA GLN A 6 8.53 13.63 -13.38
C GLN A 6 7.48 12.55 -13.64
N LEU A 7 7.90 11.48 -14.31
CA LEU A 7 7.16 10.21 -14.31
C LEU A 7 6.89 9.84 -12.85
N TRP A 8 5.63 9.51 -12.54
CA TRP A 8 5.29 9.02 -11.21
C TRP A 8 6.12 7.77 -10.92
N HIS A 9 7.04 7.88 -9.97
CA HIS A 9 7.81 6.77 -9.44
C HIS A 9 7.47 6.59 -7.96
N SER A 10 6.88 5.45 -7.65
CA SER A 10 6.58 5.04 -6.28
C SER A 10 7.77 4.24 -5.75
N ASN A 11 8.35 4.68 -4.65
CA ASN A 11 9.33 3.89 -3.92
C ASN A 11 8.61 2.96 -2.92
N ALA A 12 9.25 1.85 -2.57
CA ALA A 12 8.66 0.89 -1.63
C ALA A 12 8.38 1.56 -0.27
N VAL A 13 7.19 1.28 0.28
CA VAL A 13 6.85 1.69 1.65
C VAL A 13 7.74 0.93 2.63
N MET A 14 8.46 1.65 3.48
CA MET A 14 9.43 1.09 4.43
C MET A 14 8.91 1.16 5.87
N GLU A 15 8.26 2.27 6.22
CA GLU A 15 7.82 2.55 7.59
C GLU A 15 6.39 3.11 7.62
N ARG A 16 5.70 2.80 8.73
CA ARG A 16 4.39 3.36 9.08
C ARG A 16 4.57 4.42 10.14
N ILE A 17 4.15 5.66 9.83
CA ILE A 17 4.09 6.76 10.82
C ILE A 17 2.71 6.73 11.49
N LYS A 18 1.64 6.67 10.69
CA LYS A 18 0.24 6.52 11.12
C LYS A 18 -0.48 5.56 10.17
N CYS A 19 -1.76 5.25 10.41
CA CYS A 19 -2.51 4.37 9.49
C CYS A 19 -2.56 4.93 8.07
N ASN A 20 -2.74 6.24 7.93
CA ASN A 20 -2.78 6.93 6.66
C ASN A 20 -1.48 7.65 6.31
N GLN A 21 -0.37 7.40 7.02
CA GLN A 21 0.88 8.11 6.78
C GLN A 21 2.06 7.14 6.77
N VAL A 22 2.76 7.09 5.64
CA VAL A 22 3.85 6.12 5.41
C VAL A 22 5.09 6.82 4.86
N ARG A 23 6.25 6.24 5.15
CA ARG A 23 7.54 6.68 4.62
C ARG A 23 8.08 5.64 3.66
N THR A 24 8.57 6.09 2.52
CA THR A 24 9.22 5.24 1.51
C THR A 24 10.72 5.09 1.77
N CYS A 25 11.38 4.12 1.13
CA CYS A 25 12.83 3.91 1.26
C CYS A 25 13.66 5.14 0.85
N SER A 26 13.15 5.99 -0.05
CA SER A 26 13.78 7.26 -0.42
C SER A 26 13.62 8.39 0.61
N GLY A 27 12.95 8.13 1.75
CA GLY A 27 12.64 9.12 2.77
C GLY A 27 11.36 9.94 2.52
N SER A 28 10.76 9.86 1.32
CA SER A 28 9.51 10.57 1.01
C SER A 28 8.36 10.08 1.89
N VAL A 29 7.59 11.01 2.46
CA VAL A 29 6.43 10.73 3.31
C VAL A 29 5.13 11.02 2.55
N TYR A 30 4.24 10.04 2.51
CA TYR A 30 2.94 10.13 1.85
C TYR A 30 1.81 10.15 2.88
N LEU A 31 0.85 11.04 2.66
CA LEU A 31 -0.42 11.08 3.36
C LEU A 31 -1.50 10.49 2.45
N LEU A 32 -2.06 9.35 2.86
CA LEU A 32 -3.09 8.63 2.14
C LEU A 32 -4.46 9.22 2.49
N GLN A 33 -5.24 9.53 1.46
CA GLN A 33 -6.56 10.14 1.59
C GLN A 33 -7.62 9.18 1.06
N GLY A 34 -8.74 9.09 1.77
CA GLY A 34 -9.84 8.20 1.43
C GLY A 34 -9.59 6.74 1.77
N ARG A 35 -10.46 5.87 1.25
CA ARG A 35 -10.38 4.41 1.38
C ARG A 35 -9.58 3.85 0.22
N ILE A 36 -9.05 2.65 0.38
CA ILE A 36 -8.43 1.92 -0.73
C ILE A 36 -9.45 1.72 -1.86
N ASP A 37 -9.00 1.87 -3.10
CA ASP A 37 -9.82 1.54 -4.26
C ASP A 37 -9.92 0.00 -4.38
N GLU A 38 -10.97 -0.55 -3.76
CA GLU A 38 -11.23 -1.99 -3.80
C GLU A 38 -11.45 -2.51 -5.22
N ALA A 39 -12.06 -1.71 -6.10
CA ALA A 39 -12.40 -2.16 -7.45
C ALA A 39 -11.12 -2.35 -8.28
N SER A 40 -10.22 -1.37 -8.24
CA SER A 40 -8.90 -1.48 -8.89
C SER A 40 -8.10 -2.64 -8.29
N MET A 41 -8.05 -2.80 -6.97
CA MET A 41 -7.30 -3.89 -6.34
C MET A 41 -7.85 -5.28 -6.69
N ARG A 42 -9.18 -5.44 -6.78
CA ARG A 42 -9.78 -6.72 -7.22
C ARG A 42 -9.44 -7.03 -8.68
N LYS A 43 -9.47 -6.00 -9.55
CA LYS A 43 -9.10 -6.14 -10.96
C LYS A 43 -7.66 -6.60 -11.15
N GLU A 44 -6.75 -6.13 -10.29
CA GLU A 44 -5.35 -6.58 -10.24
C GLU A 44 -5.16 -7.97 -9.59
N GLY A 45 -6.24 -8.65 -9.20
CA GLY A 45 -6.21 -10.01 -8.69
C GLY A 45 -5.85 -10.14 -7.21
N PHE A 46 -5.98 -9.05 -6.42
CA PHE A 46 -5.79 -9.12 -4.97
C PHE A 46 -6.99 -9.80 -4.27
N PRO A 47 -6.77 -10.74 -3.33
CA PRO A 47 -7.84 -11.38 -2.59
C PRO A 47 -8.61 -10.38 -1.74
N TYR A 48 -9.93 -10.53 -1.66
CA TYR A 48 -10.79 -9.64 -0.88
C TYR A 48 -10.32 -9.48 0.58
N LYS A 49 -9.95 -10.59 1.23
CA LYS A 49 -9.42 -10.58 2.62
C LYS A 49 -8.18 -9.70 2.76
N PHE A 50 -7.28 -9.73 1.76
CA PHE A 50 -6.07 -8.90 1.76
C PHE A 50 -6.43 -7.41 1.60
N ILE A 51 -7.31 -7.07 0.66
CA ILE A 51 -7.74 -5.69 0.41
C ILE A 51 -8.35 -5.07 1.67
N LYS A 52 -9.22 -5.81 2.37
CA LYS A 52 -9.90 -5.33 3.59
C LYS A 52 -8.93 -4.98 4.72
N ARG A 53 -7.76 -5.62 4.79
CA ARG A 53 -6.71 -5.30 5.78
C ARG A 53 -6.13 -3.88 5.59
N PHE A 54 -6.31 -3.28 4.40
CA PHE A 54 -5.83 -1.93 4.04
C PHE A 54 -6.96 -0.91 3.85
N MET A 55 -8.20 -1.25 4.20
CA MET A 55 -9.38 -0.40 4.00
C MET A 55 -9.22 1.04 4.51
N PHE A 56 -8.54 1.19 5.65
CA PHE A 56 -8.30 2.46 6.34
C PHE A 56 -6.80 2.80 6.40
N GLY A 57 -6.03 2.30 5.42
CA GLY A 57 -4.58 2.45 5.35
C GLY A 57 -3.81 1.30 6.02
N PHE A 58 -2.57 1.58 6.42
CA PHE A 58 -1.59 0.62 6.93
C PHE A 58 -1.82 0.35 8.43
N SER A 59 -2.29 -0.85 8.77
CA SER A 59 -2.38 -1.31 10.16
C SER A 59 -0.99 -1.45 10.80
N LYS A 60 -0.87 -1.65 12.11
CA LYS A 60 0.43 -1.93 12.74
C LYS A 60 1.08 -3.23 12.22
N LYS A 61 0.26 -4.20 11.79
CA LYS A 61 0.65 -5.53 11.30
C LYS A 61 0.74 -5.62 9.78
N TRP A 62 0.76 -4.49 9.07
CA TRP A 62 0.69 -4.47 7.60
C TRP A 62 1.81 -5.30 6.94
N LYS A 63 3.02 -5.32 7.52
CA LYS A 63 4.15 -6.13 7.03
C LYS A 63 3.85 -7.62 7.11
N GLU A 64 3.32 -8.08 8.23
CA GLU A 64 2.88 -9.48 8.42
C GLU A 64 1.84 -9.86 7.37
N TYR A 65 0.89 -8.97 7.09
CA TYR A 65 -0.15 -9.20 6.10
C TYR A 65 0.39 -9.33 4.66
N VAL A 66 1.38 -8.52 4.31
CA VAL A 66 2.07 -8.61 3.02
C VAL A 66 2.88 -9.89 2.95
N GLU A 67 3.59 -10.24 4.02
CA GLU A 67 4.39 -11.46 4.07
C GLU A 67 3.54 -12.73 3.95
N GLU A 68 2.42 -12.81 4.69
CA GLU A 68 1.43 -13.89 4.59
C GLU A 68 0.92 -14.03 3.14
N PHE A 69 0.52 -12.92 2.53
CA PHE A 69 0.06 -12.89 1.15
C PHE A 69 1.12 -13.39 0.15
N LEU A 70 2.38 -12.98 0.32
CA LEU A 70 3.47 -13.42 -0.55
C LEU A 70 3.80 -14.91 -0.36
N LYS A 71 3.68 -15.44 0.87
CA LYS A 71 3.85 -16.87 1.15
C LYS A 71 2.76 -17.70 0.48
N GLU A 72 1.51 -17.25 0.52
CA GLU A 72 0.39 -17.91 -0.18
C GLU A 72 0.60 -17.94 -1.70
N ARG A 73 1.22 -16.91 -2.28
CA ARG A 73 1.49 -16.82 -3.73
C ARG A 73 2.66 -17.68 -4.22
N ARG A 74 3.51 -18.17 -3.31
CA ARG A 74 4.67 -19.05 -3.62
C ARG A 74 4.34 -20.54 -3.51
N ARG A 75 3.15 -20.87 -3.00
CA ARG A 75 2.62 -22.23 -2.96
C ARG A 75 1.92 -22.54 -4.27
#